data_AF-A0A6I3QKV1-F1
#
_entry.id   AF-A0A6I3QKV1-F1
#
_cell.length_a   1.000
_cell.length_b   1.000
_cell.length_c   1.000
_cell.angle_alpha   90.00
_cell.angle_beta   90.00
_cell.angle_gamma   90.00
#
_symmetry.space_group_name_H-M   'P 1'
#
loop_
_entity.id
_entity.type
_entity.pdbx_description
1 polymer ?
#
loop_
_entity_poly.entity_id
_entity_poly.type
_entity_poly.pdbx_seq_one_letter_code
_entity_poly.pdbx_strand_id
1 'polypeptide(L)'
;MKKILPRLALLAAPFLVYFALFFAFEPYDYFGVKGGASSEDSVITRVRAYLSAPEDAIILGDSRMAHFDMNAVAEASGRGWSNLAFGGASLNESIDLFYLAAENNPSLNTCYFGVSFYTLRAGDSRNRMEAIGTVVKNPVAYMLNFDYNADMLGELLLRLQGVQTGATRDAGAWEAIDSVDEGGNALPVRRNLIAYAATLYQNCAKPGTLPAIETEPYIDAWGAARERCTNPRALLDAMLAATPADSSYSLNWENLRRLEELAAYCAENGIELTFVLPPIDDALRQYLVAPLGLDEPMRTIRQALADTGAAVRDFEVEPEAVYAEEQYYDGFHLDVERGLPEFTRALFGAKEA
;
A
#
# COMPACT_ATOMS: atom_id res chain seq x y z
N MET A 1 -34.29 -6.82 -44.74
CA MET A 1 -33.67 -7.17 -43.44
C MET A 1 -32.73 -8.39 -43.50
N LYS A 2 -33.09 -9.53 -44.15
CA LYS A 2 -32.25 -10.75 -44.21
C LYS A 2 -30.82 -10.58 -44.78
N LYS A 3 -30.58 -9.62 -45.69
CA LYS A 3 -29.24 -9.33 -46.26
C LYS A 3 -28.45 -8.25 -45.51
N ILE A 4 -29.08 -7.55 -44.57
CA ILE A 4 -28.50 -6.44 -43.80
C ILE A 4 -27.86 -6.97 -42.52
N LEU A 5 -28.53 -7.92 -41.84
CA LEU A 5 -28.02 -8.56 -40.62
C LEU A 5 -26.60 -9.17 -40.76
N PRO A 6 -26.27 -9.95 -41.81
CA PRO A 6 -24.94 -10.52 -41.94
C PRO A 6 -23.85 -9.47 -42.21
N ARG A 7 -24.21 -8.36 -42.87
CA ARG A 7 -23.27 -7.25 -43.11
C ARG A 7 -23.03 -6.42 -41.86
N LEU A 8 -24.06 -6.20 -41.04
CA LEU A 8 -23.92 -5.58 -39.73
C LEU A 8 -23.10 -6.46 -38.77
N ALA A 9 -23.30 -7.78 -38.80
CA ALA A 9 -22.50 -8.72 -38.02
C ALA A 9 -21.01 -8.67 -38.43
N LEU A 10 -20.71 -8.63 -39.73
CA LEU A 10 -19.33 -8.50 -40.22
C LEU A 10 -18.70 -7.16 -39.82
N LEU A 11 -19.48 -6.08 -39.84
CA LEU A 11 -19.03 -4.75 -39.39
C LEU A 11 -18.77 -4.70 -37.87
N ALA A 12 -19.57 -5.43 -37.08
CA ALA A 12 -19.41 -5.54 -35.64
C ALA A 12 -18.29 -6.50 -35.21
N ALA A 13 -17.85 -7.40 -36.09
CA ALA A 13 -16.90 -8.46 -35.76
C ALA A 13 -15.60 -7.94 -35.09
N PRO A 14 -14.94 -6.86 -35.58
CA PRO A 14 -13.74 -6.34 -34.91
C PRO A 14 -14.01 -5.88 -33.48
N PHE A 15 -15.15 -5.25 -33.23
CA PHE A 15 -15.56 -4.79 -31.89
C PHE A 15 -15.86 -5.97 -30.97
N LEU A 16 -16.55 -7.00 -31.48
CA LEU A 16 -16.85 -8.21 -30.71
C LEU A 16 -15.57 -8.98 -30.34
N VAL A 17 -14.63 -9.11 -31.27
CA VAL A 17 -13.31 -9.72 -31.03
C VAL A 17 -12.55 -8.92 -29.98
N TYR A 18 -12.52 -7.59 -30.13
CA TYR A 18 -11.90 -6.71 -29.15
C TYR A 18 -12.51 -6.88 -27.76
N PHE A 19 -13.84 -6.83 -27.64
CA PHE A 19 -14.51 -6.97 -26.34
C PHE A 19 -14.32 -8.35 -25.72
N ALA A 20 -14.32 -9.41 -26.51
CA ALA A 20 -14.04 -10.77 -26.02
C ALA A 20 -12.59 -10.90 -25.52
N LEU A 21 -11.62 -10.34 -26.24
CA LEU A 21 -10.22 -10.33 -25.82
C LEU A 21 -10.05 -9.50 -24.56
N PHE A 22 -10.56 -8.27 -24.54
CA PHE A 22 -10.46 -7.41 -23.36
C PHE A 22 -11.08 -8.10 -22.15
N PHE A 23 -12.32 -8.60 -22.25
CA PHE A 23 -12.99 -9.29 -21.14
C PHE A 23 -12.22 -10.52 -20.62
N ALA A 24 -11.54 -11.26 -21.50
CA ALA A 24 -10.76 -12.43 -21.11
C ALA A 24 -9.42 -12.09 -20.43
N PHE A 25 -8.84 -10.93 -20.74
CA PHE A 25 -7.48 -10.55 -20.33
C PHE A 25 -7.42 -9.24 -19.51
N GLU A 26 -8.56 -8.62 -19.19
CA GLU A 26 -8.61 -7.32 -18.52
C GLU A 26 -7.84 -7.31 -17.18
N PRO A 27 -7.00 -6.30 -16.94
CA PRO A 27 -5.93 -6.40 -15.94
C PRO A 27 -6.39 -6.42 -14.48
N TYR A 28 -7.58 -5.90 -14.14
CA TYR A 28 -7.94 -5.53 -12.76
C TYR A 28 -9.20 -6.20 -12.21
N ASP A 29 -9.62 -7.32 -12.78
CA ASP A 29 -10.83 -8.06 -12.38
C ASP A 29 -12.07 -7.16 -12.24
N TYR A 30 -12.18 -6.16 -13.12
CA TYR A 30 -13.24 -5.16 -13.07
C TYR A 30 -14.64 -5.78 -13.10
N PHE A 31 -14.77 -6.88 -13.84
CA PHE A 31 -16.02 -7.60 -14.03
C PHE A 31 -16.22 -8.77 -13.03
N GLY A 32 -15.25 -9.04 -12.15
CA GLY A 32 -15.33 -10.12 -11.15
C GLY A 32 -15.23 -11.53 -11.73
N VAL A 33 -14.69 -11.68 -12.94
CA VAL A 33 -14.61 -12.96 -13.67
C VAL A 33 -13.35 -13.74 -13.28
N LYS A 34 -12.31 -13.04 -12.82
CA LYS A 34 -11.03 -13.62 -12.40
C LYS A 34 -11.03 -14.04 -10.93
N GLY A 35 -12.06 -13.67 -10.16
CA GLY A 35 -12.23 -14.09 -8.77
C GLY A 35 -11.12 -13.58 -7.86
N GLY A 36 -10.67 -12.33 -8.05
CA GLY A 36 -9.59 -11.71 -7.29
C GLY A 36 -8.19 -12.03 -7.78
N ALA A 37 -8.01 -12.92 -8.77
CA ALA A 37 -6.68 -13.30 -9.27
C ALA A 37 -5.97 -12.22 -10.13
N SER A 38 -6.55 -11.03 -10.28
CA SER A 38 -5.83 -9.85 -10.79
C SER A 38 -4.93 -9.26 -9.70
N SER A 39 -4.10 -8.26 -10.01
CA SER A 39 -3.27 -7.61 -8.98
C SER A 39 -4.12 -7.15 -7.80
N GLU A 40 -4.04 -7.88 -6.68
CA GLU A 40 -4.77 -7.57 -5.44
C GLU A 40 -4.40 -6.17 -4.91
N ASP A 41 -3.34 -5.55 -5.45
CA ASP A 41 -2.91 -4.19 -5.15
C ASP A 41 -3.57 -3.09 -6.00
N SER A 42 -4.42 -3.43 -6.98
CA SER A 42 -5.10 -2.42 -7.77
C SER A 42 -6.29 -1.82 -7.03
N VAL A 43 -6.31 -0.50 -6.93
CA VAL A 43 -7.44 0.28 -6.42
C VAL A 43 -8.74 0.01 -7.18
N ILE A 44 -8.68 -0.28 -8.49
CA ILE A 44 -9.88 -0.60 -9.28
C ILE A 44 -10.49 -1.91 -8.79
N THR A 45 -9.67 -2.95 -8.64
CA THR A 45 -10.10 -4.27 -8.15
C THR A 45 -10.78 -4.12 -6.78
N ARG A 46 -10.13 -3.42 -5.85
CA ARG A 46 -10.63 -3.22 -4.47
C ARG A 46 -11.93 -2.46 -4.42
N VAL A 47 -12.04 -1.34 -5.14
CA VAL A 47 -13.28 -0.55 -5.14
C VAL A 47 -14.41 -1.31 -5.85
N ARG A 48 -14.14 -2.03 -6.94
CA ARG A 48 -15.16 -2.85 -7.62
C ARG A 48 -15.64 -4.01 -6.73
N ALA A 49 -14.73 -4.68 -6.03
CA ALA A 49 -15.08 -5.73 -5.07
C ALA A 49 -16.00 -5.18 -3.97
N TYR A 50 -15.62 -4.04 -3.37
CA TYR A 50 -16.44 -3.36 -2.35
C TYR A 50 -17.82 -2.96 -2.88
N LEU A 51 -17.91 -2.31 -4.04
CA LEU A 51 -19.20 -1.89 -4.60
C LEU A 51 -20.10 -3.07 -4.99
N SER A 52 -19.52 -4.24 -5.25
CA SER A 52 -20.26 -5.46 -5.56
C SER A 52 -20.79 -6.16 -4.30
N ALA A 53 -20.00 -6.18 -3.23
CA ALA A 53 -20.33 -6.81 -1.96
C ALA A 53 -19.76 -5.99 -0.79
N PRO A 54 -20.42 -4.88 -0.40
CA PRO A 54 -19.88 -3.99 0.62
C PRO A 54 -20.05 -4.61 2.00
N GLU A 55 -18.95 -4.68 2.75
CA GLU A 55 -18.97 -4.95 4.19
C GLU A 55 -19.19 -3.63 4.96
N ASP A 56 -19.68 -3.74 6.18
CA ASP A 56 -19.94 -2.61 7.08
C ASP A 56 -18.71 -2.16 7.90
N ALA A 57 -17.59 -2.87 7.74
CA ALA A 57 -16.26 -2.50 8.22
C ALA A 57 -15.26 -2.39 7.07
N ILE A 58 -14.50 -1.30 7.04
CA ILE A 58 -13.51 -1.04 5.98
C ILE A 58 -12.10 -0.79 6.53
N ILE A 59 -11.10 -1.18 5.73
CA ILE A 59 -9.68 -0.86 5.94
C ILE A 59 -9.23 0.09 4.83
N LEU A 60 -8.57 1.17 5.20
CA LEU A 60 -8.02 2.20 4.29
C LEU A 60 -6.56 2.48 4.64
N GLY A 61 -5.78 2.92 3.66
CA GLY A 61 -4.37 3.27 3.85
C GLY A 61 -3.49 2.91 2.67
N ASP A 62 -2.17 2.95 2.90
CA ASP A 62 -1.15 2.57 1.93
C ASP A 62 -0.90 1.04 1.91
N SER A 63 0.18 0.63 1.24
CA SER A 63 0.57 -0.79 1.11
C SER A 63 0.67 -1.52 2.44
N ARG A 64 1.05 -0.86 3.55
CA ARG A 64 1.14 -1.51 4.87
C ARG A 64 -0.22 -2.01 5.38
N MET A 65 -1.30 -1.39 4.92
CA MET A 65 -2.67 -1.78 5.23
C MET A 65 -3.31 -2.65 4.12
N ALA A 66 -2.65 -2.81 2.97
CA ALA A 66 -3.21 -3.48 1.79
C ALA A 66 -3.07 -5.00 1.82
N HIS A 67 -2.01 -5.52 2.44
CA HIS A 67 -1.61 -6.93 2.29
C HIS A 67 -2.25 -7.91 3.29
N PHE A 68 -3.15 -7.44 4.17
CA PHE A 68 -3.80 -8.32 5.15
C PHE A 68 -4.49 -9.53 4.50
N ASP A 69 -4.31 -10.71 5.11
CA ASP A 69 -5.16 -11.87 4.81
C ASP A 69 -6.55 -11.62 5.40
N MET A 70 -7.53 -11.38 4.51
CA MET A 70 -8.88 -11.03 4.92
C MET A 70 -9.63 -12.15 5.64
N ASN A 71 -9.24 -13.42 5.44
CA ASN A 71 -9.79 -14.52 6.24
C ASN A 71 -9.26 -14.46 7.68
N ALA A 72 -7.96 -14.20 7.84
CA ALA A 72 -7.35 -14.03 9.16
C ALA A 72 -7.90 -12.79 9.88
N VAL A 73 -8.13 -11.69 9.17
CA VAL A 73 -8.81 -10.50 9.72
C VAL A 73 -10.23 -10.85 10.19
N ALA A 74 -10.99 -11.58 9.39
CA ALA A 74 -12.34 -11.97 9.75
C ALA A 74 -12.39 -12.91 10.96
N GLU A 75 -11.45 -13.85 11.04
CA GLU A 75 -11.30 -14.74 12.20
C GLU A 75 -10.90 -13.95 13.46
N ALA A 76 -9.91 -13.06 13.37
CA ALA A 76 -9.40 -12.30 14.50
C ALA A 76 -10.43 -11.29 15.06
N SER A 77 -11.18 -10.63 14.17
CA SER A 77 -12.19 -9.63 14.55
C SER A 77 -13.59 -10.19 14.79
N GLY A 78 -13.88 -11.40 14.32
CA GLY A 78 -15.20 -12.02 14.37
C GLY A 78 -16.23 -11.41 13.41
N ARG A 79 -15.82 -10.65 12.39
CA ARG A 79 -16.72 -10.01 11.40
C ARG A 79 -16.09 -9.90 10.00
N GLY A 80 -16.90 -9.65 8.97
CA GLY A 80 -16.43 -9.37 7.61
C GLY A 80 -15.81 -7.97 7.49
N TRP A 81 -14.84 -7.83 6.58
CA TRP A 81 -14.17 -6.56 6.30
C TRP A 81 -13.92 -6.40 4.79
N SER A 82 -14.03 -5.16 4.32
CA SER A 82 -13.60 -4.78 2.98
C SER A 82 -12.29 -3.99 3.04
N ASN A 83 -11.24 -4.50 2.41
CA ASN A 83 -9.94 -3.81 2.37
C ASN A 83 -9.79 -2.95 1.11
N LEU A 84 -9.95 -1.64 1.29
CA LEU A 84 -9.80 -0.61 0.27
C LEU A 84 -8.40 0.00 0.24
N ALA A 85 -7.50 -0.35 1.17
CA ALA A 85 -6.11 0.10 1.15
C ALA A 85 -5.34 -0.49 -0.04
N PHE A 86 -4.38 0.25 -0.60
CA PHE A 86 -3.63 -0.22 -1.77
C PHE A 86 -2.22 0.39 -1.85
N GLY A 87 -1.37 -0.26 -2.64
CA GLY A 87 0.03 0.13 -2.79
C GLY A 87 0.22 1.55 -3.32
N GLY A 88 1.04 2.34 -2.61
CA GLY A 88 1.37 3.71 -3.00
C GLY A 88 0.20 4.69 -2.95
N ALA A 89 -0.87 4.37 -2.20
CA ALA A 89 -1.97 5.29 -1.95
C ALA A 89 -1.46 6.56 -1.26
N SER A 90 -1.85 7.73 -1.76
CA SER A 90 -1.69 8.96 -1.02
C SER A 90 -2.77 9.06 0.07
N LEU A 91 -2.54 9.94 1.04
CA LEU A 91 -3.54 10.20 2.07
C LEU A 91 -4.84 10.77 1.48
N ASN A 92 -4.73 11.61 0.45
CA ASN A 92 -5.90 12.17 -0.24
C ASN A 92 -6.74 11.07 -0.89
N GLU A 93 -6.10 10.08 -1.51
CA GLU A 93 -6.79 8.94 -2.12
C GLU A 93 -7.53 8.11 -1.08
N SER A 94 -6.90 7.88 0.08
CA SER A 94 -7.51 7.13 1.19
C SER A 94 -8.72 7.88 1.79
N ILE A 95 -8.64 9.21 1.92
CA ILE A 95 -9.77 10.04 2.39
C ILE A 95 -10.92 10.02 1.37
N ASP A 96 -10.62 10.16 0.08
CA ASP A 96 -11.65 10.15 -0.96
C ASP A 96 -12.31 8.76 -1.08
N LEU A 97 -11.55 7.68 -0.87
CA LEU A 97 -12.08 6.32 -0.78
C LEU A 97 -13.02 6.13 0.42
N PHE A 98 -12.71 6.74 1.57
CA PHE A 98 -13.61 6.73 2.72
C PHE A 98 -14.98 7.32 2.35
N TYR A 99 -15.00 8.52 1.74
CA TYR A 99 -16.25 9.16 1.37
C TYR A 99 -17.00 8.38 0.29
N LEU A 100 -16.30 7.81 -0.69
CA LEU A 100 -16.91 6.89 -1.66
C LEU A 100 -17.55 5.69 -0.94
N ALA A 101 -16.87 5.10 0.04
CA ALA A 101 -17.38 3.97 0.79
C ALA A 101 -18.64 4.32 1.59
N ALA A 102 -18.60 5.43 2.33
CA ALA A 102 -19.71 5.94 3.13
C ALA A 102 -20.94 6.32 2.27
N GLU A 103 -20.73 6.96 1.12
CA GLU A 103 -21.79 7.32 0.18
C GLU A 103 -22.52 6.10 -0.41
N ASN A 104 -21.78 5.00 -0.62
CA ASN A 104 -22.31 3.79 -1.28
C ASN A 104 -22.76 2.71 -0.28
N ASN A 105 -22.50 2.88 1.02
CA ASN A 105 -22.92 1.96 2.06
C ASN A 105 -23.46 2.69 3.30
N PRO A 106 -24.79 2.91 3.38
CA PRO A 106 -25.43 3.51 4.55
C PRO A 106 -25.32 2.69 5.84
N SER A 107 -24.87 1.44 5.76
CA SER A 107 -24.66 0.57 6.93
C SER A 107 -23.22 0.57 7.45
N LEU A 108 -22.31 1.27 6.77
CA LEU A 108 -20.92 1.44 7.18
C LEU A 108 -20.87 1.94 8.63
N ASN A 109 -20.21 1.19 9.51
CA ASN A 109 -20.16 1.49 10.93
C ASN A 109 -18.76 1.35 11.53
N THR A 110 -17.76 0.86 10.79
CA THR A 110 -16.39 0.76 11.30
C THR A 110 -15.38 1.10 10.20
N CYS A 111 -14.35 1.87 10.56
CA CYS A 111 -13.29 2.30 9.65
C CYS A 111 -11.93 2.23 10.35
N TYR A 112 -11.03 1.40 9.82
CA TYR A 112 -9.61 1.41 10.19
C TYR A 112 -8.82 2.18 9.14
N PHE A 113 -8.29 3.33 9.52
CA PHE A 113 -7.67 4.28 8.62
C PHE A 113 -6.17 4.39 8.90
N GLY A 114 -5.35 3.89 7.97
CA GLY A 114 -3.89 3.96 8.03
C GLY A 114 -3.36 5.38 7.86
N VAL A 115 -2.61 5.87 8.85
CA VAL A 115 -1.95 7.19 8.83
C VAL A 115 -0.50 7.02 9.26
N SER A 116 0.41 7.74 8.60
CA SER A 116 1.83 7.68 8.91
C SER A 116 2.49 9.01 8.64
N PHE A 117 3.61 9.29 9.29
CA PHE A 117 4.41 10.47 8.95
C PHE A 117 4.73 10.52 7.45
N TYR A 118 4.96 9.37 6.84
CA TYR A 118 5.33 9.28 5.43
C TYR A 118 4.20 9.76 4.49
N THR A 119 2.96 9.37 4.77
CA THR A 119 1.78 9.75 3.97
C THR A 119 1.25 11.15 4.33
N LEU A 120 1.57 11.66 5.52
CA LEU A 120 1.28 13.04 5.97
C LEU A 120 2.37 14.06 5.63
N ARG A 121 3.32 13.72 4.75
CA ARG A 121 4.34 14.66 4.27
C ARG A 121 3.76 15.70 3.33
N ALA A 122 4.17 16.95 3.48
CA ALA A 122 3.87 18.02 2.53
C ALA A 122 4.46 17.74 1.14
N GLY A 123 3.76 18.18 0.10
CA GLY A 123 4.19 18.00 -1.30
C GLY A 123 3.70 16.71 -1.96
N ASP A 124 3.07 15.78 -1.24
CA ASP A 124 2.34 14.67 -1.86
C ASP A 124 0.91 15.07 -2.22
N SER A 125 0.73 15.61 -3.43
CA SER A 125 -0.56 16.02 -3.99
C SER A 125 -1.15 14.98 -4.95
N ARG A 126 -0.58 13.78 -5.03
CA ARG A 126 -1.08 12.72 -5.92
C ARG A 126 -2.52 12.39 -5.53
N ASN A 127 -3.43 12.43 -6.50
CA ASN A 127 -4.78 11.98 -6.29
C ASN A 127 -5.36 11.44 -7.60
N ARG A 128 -5.47 10.11 -7.71
CA ARG A 128 -6.04 9.42 -8.88
C ARG A 128 -7.55 9.19 -8.74
N MET A 129 -8.17 9.58 -7.61
CA MET A 129 -9.54 9.19 -7.30
C MET A 129 -10.60 9.77 -8.24
N GLU A 130 -10.36 10.93 -8.85
CA GLU A 130 -11.26 11.46 -9.88
C GLU A 130 -11.34 10.52 -11.10
N ALA A 131 -10.17 10.06 -11.58
CA ALA A 131 -10.10 9.12 -12.69
C ALA A 131 -10.66 7.74 -12.31
N ILE A 132 -10.31 7.24 -11.12
CA ILE A 132 -10.78 5.95 -10.61
C ILE A 132 -12.30 5.97 -10.42
N GLY A 133 -12.86 7.02 -9.83
CA GLY A 133 -14.30 7.16 -9.62
C GLY A 133 -15.09 7.11 -10.93
N THR A 134 -14.54 7.68 -12.01
CA THR A 134 -15.11 7.60 -13.36
C THR A 134 -15.06 6.16 -13.89
N VAL A 135 -13.89 5.52 -13.82
CA VAL A 135 -13.65 4.17 -14.36
C VAL A 135 -14.49 3.12 -13.64
N VAL A 136 -14.46 3.12 -12.31
CA VAL A 136 -15.16 2.15 -11.45
C VAL A 136 -16.67 2.15 -11.68
N LYS A 137 -17.25 3.30 -12.06
CA LYS A 137 -18.70 3.44 -12.32
C LYS A 137 -19.08 3.27 -13.79
N ASN A 138 -18.11 3.30 -14.72
CA ASN A 138 -18.37 3.25 -16.16
C ASN A 138 -17.54 2.15 -16.86
N PRO A 139 -18.14 0.99 -17.19
CA PRO A 139 -17.41 -0.11 -17.83
C PRO A 139 -16.87 0.27 -19.21
N VAL A 140 -17.52 1.19 -19.93
CA VAL A 140 -17.00 1.66 -21.23
C VAL A 140 -15.76 2.51 -21.04
N ALA A 141 -15.72 3.36 -20.01
CA ALA A 141 -14.54 4.16 -19.68
C ALA A 141 -13.37 3.26 -19.26
N TYR A 142 -13.64 2.17 -18.53
CA TYR A 142 -12.63 1.15 -18.22
C TYR A 142 -12.11 0.48 -19.49
N MET A 143 -13.01 -0.07 -20.31
CA MET A 143 -12.63 -0.84 -21.49
C MET A 143 -11.86 0.00 -22.50
N LEU A 144 -12.22 1.27 -22.71
CA LEU A 144 -11.59 2.12 -23.72
C LEU A 144 -10.41 2.95 -23.20
N ASN A 145 -10.00 2.75 -21.93
CA ASN A 145 -8.84 3.43 -21.37
C ASN A 145 -7.54 2.92 -22.00
N PHE A 146 -6.68 3.82 -22.45
CA PHE A 146 -5.43 3.47 -23.14
C PHE A 146 -4.49 2.61 -22.26
N ASP A 147 -4.27 3.00 -21.01
CA ASP A 147 -3.34 2.34 -20.10
C ASP A 147 -3.82 0.91 -19.80
N TYR A 148 -5.11 0.73 -19.54
CA TYR A 148 -5.66 -0.60 -19.24
C TYR A 148 -5.65 -1.52 -20.46
N ASN A 149 -5.72 -0.96 -21.67
CA ASN A 149 -5.51 -1.74 -22.90
C ASN A 149 -4.04 -2.13 -23.07
N ALA A 150 -3.09 -1.26 -22.70
CA ALA A 150 -1.67 -1.58 -22.71
C ALA A 150 -1.36 -2.71 -21.70
N ASP A 151 -1.91 -2.63 -20.49
CA ASP A 151 -1.78 -3.66 -19.46
C ASP A 151 -2.42 -4.98 -19.91
N MET A 152 -3.62 -4.95 -20.50
CA MET A 152 -4.30 -6.13 -21.06
C MET A 152 -3.45 -6.83 -22.14
N LEU A 153 -2.79 -6.05 -23.02
CA LEU A 153 -1.89 -6.60 -24.04
C LEU A 153 -0.61 -7.18 -23.42
N GLY A 154 -0.11 -6.58 -22.34
CA GLY A 154 0.98 -7.11 -21.54
C GLY A 154 0.63 -8.47 -20.92
N GLU A 155 -0.51 -8.56 -20.25
CA GLU A 155 -1.05 -9.82 -19.69
C GLU A 155 -1.23 -10.89 -20.77
N LEU A 156 -1.77 -10.52 -21.94
CA LEU A 156 -1.89 -11.43 -23.07
C LEU A 156 -0.51 -11.94 -23.53
N LEU A 157 0.47 -11.05 -23.67
CA LEU A 157 1.83 -11.42 -24.08
C LEU A 157 2.49 -12.37 -23.08
N LEU A 158 2.38 -12.08 -21.77
CA LEU A 158 2.91 -12.94 -20.70
C LEU A 158 2.27 -14.33 -20.73
N ARG A 159 0.96 -14.42 -20.90
CA ARG A 159 0.26 -15.70 -21.04
C ARG A 159 0.68 -16.47 -22.29
N LEU A 160 0.89 -15.78 -23.41
CA LEU A 160 1.41 -16.40 -24.64
C LEU A 160 2.85 -16.92 -24.47
N GLN A 161 3.63 -16.31 -23.57
CA GLN A 161 4.96 -16.77 -23.18
C GLN A 161 4.94 -17.89 -22.13
N GLY A 162 3.77 -18.29 -21.63
CA GLY A 162 3.64 -19.30 -20.59
C GLY A 162 4.00 -18.81 -19.18
N VAL A 163 4.12 -17.49 -18.98
CA VAL A 163 4.38 -16.89 -17.66
C VAL A 163 3.06 -16.85 -16.89
N GLN A 164 3.04 -17.47 -15.71
CA GLN A 164 1.94 -17.26 -14.76
C GLN A 164 2.13 -15.90 -14.09
N THR A 165 1.19 -14.99 -14.35
CA THR A 165 1.06 -13.74 -13.59
C THR A 165 0.31 -14.05 -12.29
N GLY A 166 0.94 -13.76 -11.16
CA GLY A 166 0.40 -13.92 -9.82
C GLY A 166 1.19 -13.03 -8.88
N ALA A 167 0.54 -12.53 -7.82
CA ALA A 167 1.18 -11.67 -6.84
C ALA A 167 2.46 -12.33 -6.33
N THR A 168 3.60 -11.64 -6.47
CA THR A 168 4.82 -12.03 -5.77
C THR A 168 4.50 -11.97 -4.29
N ARG A 169 4.66 -13.09 -3.58
CA ARG A 169 4.52 -13.08 -2.13
C ARG A 169 5.62 -12.16 -1.60
N ASP A 170 5.25 -11.13 -0.83
CA ASP A 170 6.17 -10.28 -0.06
C ASP A 170 6.72 -11.06 1.15
N ALA A 171 7.26 -12.23 0.84
CA ALA A 171 7.95 -13.14 1.74
C ALA A 171 9.44 -12.99 1.48
N GLY A 172 10.15 -12.60 2.52
CA GLY A 172 11.58 -12.39 2.49
C GLY A 172 12.37 -13.68 2.40
N ALA A 173 13.29 -13.74 1.44
CA ALA A 173 14.36 -14.74 1.37
C ALA A 173 15.71 -14.05 1.55
N TRP A 174 16.25 -14.12 2.76
CA TRP A 174 17.50 -13.46 3.13
C TRP A 174 18.62 -14.47 3.25
N GLU A 175 19.79 -14.11 2.76
CA GLU A 175 21.00 -14.92 2.75
C GLU A 175 22.05 -14.30 3.68
N ALA A 176 23.08 -15.08 4.06
CA ALA A 176 24.15 -14.62 4.94
C ALA A 176 24.88 -13.37 4.40
N ILE A 177 24.91 -13.20 3.07
CA ILE A 177 25.50 -12.03 2.40
C ILE A 177 24.73 -10.73 2.69
N ASP A 178 23.43 -10.81 3.01
CA ASP A 178 22.61 -9.65 3.32
C ASP A 178 22.93 -9.06 4.70
N SER A 179 23.64 -9.80 5.55
CA SER A 179 24.07 -9.38 6.90
C SER A 179 25.52 -8.87 6.96
N VAL A 180 26.21 -8.72 5.82
CA VAL A 180 27.60 -8.23 5.78
C VAL A 180 27.79 -7.10 4.78
N ASP A 181 28.77 -6.23 5.02
CA ASP A 181 29.12 -5.12 4.12
C ASP A 181 29.91 -5.60 2.90
N GLU A 182 30.28 -4.67 2.01
CA GLU A 182 31.07 -4.95 0.82
C GLU A 182 32.46 -5.58 1.11
N GLY A 183 32.98 -5.41 2.33
CA GLY A 183 34.21 -6.01 2.81
C GLY A 183 34.02 -7.34 3.56
N GLY A 184 32.77 -7.80 3.71
CA GLY A 184 32.44 -9.01 4.47
C GLY A 184 32.36 -8.83 5.99
N ASN A 185 32.39 -7.59 6.50
CA ASN A 185 32.20 -7.33 7.93
C ASN A 185 30.72 -7.31 8.27
N ALA A 186 30.36 -7.72 9.49
CA ALA A 186 28.97 -7.70 9.94
C ALA A 186 28.35 -6.30 9.83
N LEU A 187 27.14 -6.24 9.28
CA LEU A 187 26.25 -5.07 9.32
C LEU A 187 25.34 -5.13 10.56
N PRO A 188 24.90 -3.98 11.08
CA PRO A 188 23.97 -3.94 12.20
C PRO A 188 22.54 -4.38 11.82
N VAL A 189 22.18 -4.23 10.54
CA VAL A 189 20.88 -4.61 9.96
C VAL A 189 21.09 -5.07 8.52
N ARG A 190 20.16 -5.82 7.93
CA ARG A 190 20.30 -6.33 6.57
C ARG A 190 20.40 -5.25 5.50
N ARG A 191 21.11 -5.56 4.41
CA ARG A 191 21.31 -4.70 3.22
C ARG A 191 20.02 -4.14 2.64
N ASN A 192 18.96 -4.94 2.57
CA ASN A 192 17.66 -4.50 2.03
C ASN A 192 17.03 -3.40 2.90
N LEU A 193 17.13 -3.50 4.23
CA LEU A 193 16.62 -2.48 5.14
C LEU A 193 17.41 -1.18 5.05
N ILE A 194 18.74 -1.26 4.91
CA ILE A 194 19.58 -0.07 4.67
C ILE A 194 19.19 0.60 3.35
N ALA A 195 19.06 -0.18 2.28
CA ALA A 195 18.67 0.35 0.97
C ALA A 195 17.25 0.96 0.99
N TYR A 196 16.33 0.35 1.74
CA TYR A 196 14.99 0.86 1.90
C TYR A 196 14.98 2.18 2.67
N ALA A 197 15.70 2.27 3.80
CA ALA A 197 15.89 3.52 4.53
C ALA A 197 16.45 4.61 3.59
N ALA A 198 17.49 4.30 2.81
CA ALA A 198 18.07 5.22 1.83
C ALA A 198 17.07 5.69 0.76
N THR A 199 16.14 4.82 0.37
CA THR A 199 15.08 5.17 -0.59
C THR A 199 14.12 6.18 0.02
N LEU A 200 13.72 6.00 1.27
CA LEU A 200 12.85 6.95 1.99
C LEU A 200 13.51 8.31 2.22
N TYR A 201 14.84 8.37 2.36
CA TYR A 201 15.58 9.63 2.44
C TYR A 201 15.33 10.56 1.26
N GLN A 202 15.10 10.02 0.05
CA GLN A 202 14.79 10.85 -1.13
C GLN A 202 13.52 11.70 -0.94
N ASN A 203 12.63 11.28 -0.03
CA ASN A 203 11.40 11.98 0.31
C ASN A 203 11.50 12.80 1.61
N CYS A 204 12.41 12.46 2.52
CA CYS A 204 12.47 13.11 3.84
C CYS A 204 13.68 14.03 4.03
N ALA A 205 14.72 13.90 3.20
CA ALA A 205 15.96 14.67 3.29
C ALA A 205 16.17 15.58 2.07
N LYS A 206 17.12 16.49 2.17
CA LYS A 206 17.52 17.37 1.07
C LYS A 206 18.27 16.56 -0.01
N PRO A 207 18.19 16.96 -1.28
CA PRO A 207 18.96 16.30 -2.33
C PRO A 207 20.47 16.33 -2.03
N GLY A 208 21.13 15.18 -2.19
CA GLY A 208 22.57 15.03 -1.96
C GLY A 208 22.98 14.71 -0.52
N THR A 209 22.03 14.49 0.41
CA THR A 209 22.35 14.04 1.77
C THR A 209 22.98 12.64 1.80
N LEU A 210 22.55 11.74 0.90
CA LEU A 210 23.08 10.38 0.79
C LEU A 210 23.79 10.14 -0.56
N PRO A 211 24.77 9.20 -0.61
CA PRO A 211 25.25 8.69 -1.89
C PRO A 211 24.13 7.93 -2.62
N ALA A 212 24.33 7.69 -3.93
CA ALA A 212 23.41 6.87 -4.69
C ALA A 212 23.36 5.43 -4.15
N ILE A 213 22.18 4.83 -4.16
CA ILE A 213 22.03 3.40 -3.83
C ILE A 213 22.58 2.63 -5.02
N GLU A 214 23.61 1.82 -4.78
CA GLU A 214 24.16 0.92 -5.80
C GLU A 214 23.57 -0.46 -5.58
N THR A 215 23.10 -1.09 -6.66
CA THR A 215 22.49 -2.42 -6.63
C THR A 215 23.06 -3.34 -7.70
N GLU A 216 23.01 -4.64 -7.43
CA GLU A 216 23.27 -5.70 -8.40
C GLU A 216 22.09 -6.68 -8.48
N PRO A 217 21.78 -7.20 -9.67
CA PRO A 217 20.71 -8.18 -9.82
C PRO A 217 21.13 -9.54 -9.23
N TYR A 218 20.19 -10.21 -8.56
CA TYR A 218 20.34 -11.59 -8.11
C TYR A 218 19.02 -12.35 -8.24
N ILE A 219 19.10 -13.67 -8.10
CA ILE A 219 17.93 -14.55 -8.00
C ILE A 219 17.84 -15.02 -6.56
N ASP A 220 16.71 -14.77 -5.90
CA ASP A 220 16.51 -15.20 -4.51
C ASP A 220 16.27 -16.72 -4.40
N ALA A 221 16.19 -17.22 -3.17
CA ALA A 221 15.97 -18.64 -2.89
C ALA A 221 14.65 -19.19 -3.48
N TRP A 222 13.72 -18.30 -3.86
CA TRP A 222 12.44 -18.65 -4.48
C TRP A 222 12.47 -18.55 -6.01
N GLY A 223 13.61 -18.19 -6.61
CA GLY A 223 13.75 -18.05 -8.06
C GLY A 223 13.28 -16.70 -8.60
N ALA A 224 12.99 -15.71 -7.75
CA ALA A 224 12.56 -14.39 -8.18
C ALA A 224 13.76 -13.47 -8.44
N ALA A 225 13.66 -12.66 -9.49
CA ALA A 225 14.66 -11.64 -9.79
C ALA A 225 14.53 -10.47 -8.80
N ARG A 226 15.64 -10.13 -8.16
CA ARG A 226 15.74 -9.12 -7.10
C ARG A 226 16.97 -8.25 -7.30
N GLU A 227 17.03 -7.15 -6.56
CA GLU A 227 18.20 -6.27 -6.49
C GLU A 227 18.79 -6.28 -5.07
N ARG A 228 20.12 -6.37 -4.97
CA ARG A 228 20.85 -6.36 -3.70
C ARG A 228 21.75 -5.13 -3.64
N CYS A 229 21.71 -4.40 -2.52
CA CYS A 229 22.58 -3.24 -2.31
C CYS A 229 24.06 -3.63 -2.23
N THR A 230 24.91 -2.94 -2.97
CA THR A 230 26.37 -3.21 -3.04
C THR A 230 27.22 -2.22 -2.25
N ASN A 231 26.64 -1.11 -1.78
CA ASN A 231 27.32 -0.08 -0.99
C ASN A 231 26.67 0.20 0.39
N PRO A 232 26.26 -0.82 1.16
CA PRO A 232 25.49 -0.64 2.40
C PRO A 232 26.24 0.15 3.48
N ARG A 233 27.57 0.01 3.60
CA ARG A 233 28.34 0.75 4.61
C ARG A 233 28.33 2.26 4.34
N ALA A 234 28.56 2.66 3.08
CA ALA A 234 28.57 4.06 2.70
C ALA A 234 27.21 4.74 2.95
N LEU A 235 26.10 4.03 2.69
CA LEU A 235 24.75 4.51 2.99
C LEU A 235 24.53 4.67 4.49
N LEU A 236 24.90 3.66 5.29
CA LEU A 236 24.76 3.67 6.74
C LEU A 236 25.53 4.82 7.39
N ASP A 237 26.79 5.00 7.01
CA ASP A 237 27.65 6.06 7.53
C ASP A 237 27.07 7.46 7.19
N ALA A 238 26.54 7.63 5.98
CA ALA A 238 25.90 8.87 5.57
C ALA A 238 24.58 9.15 6.33
N MET A 239 23.75 8.14 6.58
CA MET A 239 22.53 8.27 7.39
C MET A 239 22.85 8.65 8.83
N LEU A 240 23.87 8.02 9.42
CA LEU A 240 24.32 8.32 10.78
C LEU A 240 24.95 9.71 10.92
N ALA A 241 25.54 10.23 9.84
CA ALA A 241 26.09 11.58 9.80
C ALA A 241 25.04 12.66 9.54
N ALA A 242 23.84 12.30 9.09
CA ALA A 242 22.76 13.24 8.82
C ALA A 242 22.28 13.90 10.12
N THR A 243 21.78 15.12 9.97
CA THR A 243 21.25 15.93 11.07
C THR A 243 19.84 16.41 10.75
N PRO A 244 19.09 16.93 11.74
CA PRO A 244 17.79 17.54 11.47
C PRO A 244 17.84 18.69 10.46
N ALA A 245 19.01 19.35 10.31
CA ALA A 245 19.20 20.38 9.29
C ALA A 245 19.21 19.84 7.86
N ASP A 246 19.41 18.53 7.68
CA ASP A 246 19.37 17.86 6.38
C ASP A 246 17.95 17.42 5.99
N SER A 247 17.00 17.52 6.92
CA SER A 247 15.59 17.21 6.67
C SER A 247 14.98 18.20 5.67
N SER A 248 14.19 17.64 4.74
CA SER A 248 13.25 18.37 3.88
C SER A 248 11.79 18.10 4.26
N TYR A 249 11.58 17.27 5.28
CA TYR A 249 10.26 16.88 5.76
C TYR A 249 9.52 18.08 6.34
N SER A 250 8.24 18.19 5.99
CA SER A 250 7.29 19.05 6.66
C SER A 250 5.92 18.40 6.66
N LEU A 251 5.11 18.71 7.67
CA LEU A 251 3.78 18.13 7.83
C LEU A 251 2.79 18.78 6.86
N ASN A 252 1.96 17.95 6.22
CA ASN A 252 0.85 18.40 5.40
C ASN A 252 -0.35 18.77 6.29
N TRP A 253 -0.42 20.03 6.68
CA TRP A 253 -1.48 20.54 7.56
C TRP A 253 -2.87 20.51 6.92
N GLU A 254 -2.95 20.59 5.59
CA GLU A 254 -4.22 20.46 4.88
C GLU A 254 -4.77 19.05 5.03
N ASN A 255 -3.96 18.03 4.77
CA ASN A 255 -4.40 16.66 4.93
C ASN A 255 -4.68 16.30 6.39
N LEU A 256 -3.92 16.84 7.35
CA LEU A 256 -4.21 16.65 8.77
C LEU A 256 -5.60 17.20 9.12
N ARG A 257 -5.94 18.40 8.64
CA ARG A 257 -7.28 18.98 8.81
C ARG A 257 -8.36 18.12 8.17
N ARG A 258 -8.11 17.56 6.99
CA ARG A 258 -9.06 16.64 6.34
C ARG A 258 -9.30 15.37 7.16
N LEU A 259 -8.31 14.89 7.92
CA LEU A 259 -8.49 13.78 8.85
C LEU A 259 -9.34 14.17 10.06
N GLU A 260 -9.20 15.39 10.57
CA GLU A 260 -10.09 15.94 11.61
C GLU A 260 -11.55 16.02 11.11
N GLU A 261 -11.75 16.49 9.87
CA GLU A 261 -13.07 16.53 9.23
C GLU A 261 -13.66 15.12 9.02
N LEU A 262 -12.84 14.16 8.59
CA LEU A 262 -13.24 12.76 8.48
C LEU A 262 -13.66 12.17 9.83
N ALA A 263 -12.91 12.47 10.90
CA ALA A 263 -13.25 12.03 12.25
C ALA A 263 -14.56 12.64 12.75
N ALA A 264 -14.78 13.94 12.50
CA ALA A 264 -16.05 14.59 12.81
C ALA A 264 -17.23 13.96 12.05
N TYR A 265 -17.06 13.71 10.75
CA TYR A 265 -18.06 13.01 9.94
C TYR A 265 -18.37 11.62 10.49
N CYS A 266 -17.35 10.84 10.88
CA CYS A 266 -17.54 9.52 11.47
C CYS A 266 -18.38 9.60 12.76
N ALA A 267 -18.04 10.54 13.66
CA ALA A 267 -18.78 10.74 14.90
C ALA A 267 -20.24 11.14 14.66
N GLU A 268 -20.52 12.02 13.68
CA GLU A 268 -21.87 12.44 13.32
C GLU A 268 -22.71 11.32 12.70
N ASN A 269 -22.08 10.40 11.99
CA ASN A 269 -22.76 9.31 11.27
C ASN A 269 -22.70 7.96 12.00
N GLY A 270 -22.17 7.91 13.23
CA GLY A 270 -22.10 6.68 14.02
C GLY A 270 -21.11 5.64 13.46
N ILE A 271 -20.07 6.09 12.76
CA ILE A 271 -18.99 5.24 12.27
C ILE A 271 -17.87 5.22 13.32
N GLU A 272 -17.53 4.03 13.80
CA GLU A 272 -16.38 3.81 14.69
C GLU A 272 -15.08 3.96 13.89
N LEU A 273 -14.43 5.12 14.02
CA LEU A 273 -13.15 5.40 13.41
C LEU A 273 -11.99 5.01 14.34
N THR A 274 -11.05 4.25 13.78
CA THR A 274 -9.74 4.00 14.39
C THR A 274 -8.65 4.44 13.42
N PHE A 275 -7.83 5.39 13.84
CA PHE A 275 -6.58 5.68 13.16
C PHE A 275 -5.54 4.63 13.52
N VAL A 276 -4.92 4.04 12.51
CA VAL A 276 -3.86 3.04 12.67
C VAL A 276 -2.55 3.67 12.20
N LEU A 277 -1.58 3.78 13.09
CA LEU A 277 -0.21 4.13 12.71
C LEU A 277 0.57 2.83 12.50
N PRO A 278 0.74 2.35 11.26
CA PRO A 278 1.26 1.01 10.99
C PRO A 278 2.75 0.89 11.34
N PRO A 279 3.23 -0.34 11.61
CA PRO A 279 4.59 -0.56 12.09
C PRO A 279 5.67 -0.12 11.11
N ILE A 280 6.82 0.28 11.67
CA ILE A 280 8.05 0.55 10.94
C ILE A 280 9.20 -0.21 11.61
N ASP A 281 10.13 -0.71 10.81
CA ASP A 281 11.33 -1.40 11.31
C ASP A 281 12.22 -0.46 12.15
N ASP A 282 12.94 -1.02 13.12
CA ASP A 282 13.82 -0.23 14.00
C ASP A 282 14.97 0.45 13.23
N ALA A 283 15.40 -0.12 12.11
CA ALA A 283 16.37 0.51 11.21
C ALA A 283 15.84 1.86 10.68
N LEU A 284 14.54 1.99 10.40
CA LEU A 284 13.98 3.28 10.00
C LEU A 284 13.96 4.27 11.16
N ARG A 285 13.72 3.80 12.39
CA ARG A 285 13.79 4.67 13.58
C ARG A 285 15.21 5.19 13.76
N GLN A 286 16.18 4.29 13.73
CA GLN A 286 17.58 4.58 14.02
C GLN A 286 18.25 5.39 12.90
N TYR A 287 17.98 5.05 11.64
CA TYR A 287 18.73 5.57 10.50
C TYR A 287 17.96 6.57 9.66
N LEU A 288 16.65 6.81 9.87
CA LEU A 288 15.88 7.83 9.13
C LEU A 288 15.20 8.82 10.08
N VAL A 289 14.40 8.33 11.03
CA VAL A 289 13.58 9.17 11.92
C VAL A 289 14.47 9.98 12.86
N ALA A 290 15.34 9.32 13.63
CA ALA A 290 16.17 10.00 14.62
C ALA A 290 17.18 10.98 13.98
N PRO A 291 17.94 10.62 12.92
CA PRO A 291 18.91 11.55 12.31
C PRO A 291 18.25 12.79 11.71
N LEU A 292 17.07 12.64 11.09
CA LEU A 292 16.35 13.76 10.48
C LEU A 292 15.42 14.51 11.46
N GLY A 293 15.35 14.08 12.72
CA GLY A 293 14.53 14.71 13.75
C GLY A 293 13.02 14.57 13.52
N LEU A 294 12.57 13.44 12.96
CA LEU A 294 11.15 13.22 12.62
C LEU A 294 10.29 12.78 13.82
N ASP A 295 10.91 12.47 14.96
CA ASP A 295 10.21 12.09 16.20
C ASP A 295 9.17 13.13 16.64
N GLU A 296 9.51 14.42 16.60
CA GLU A 296 8.59 15.49 17.01
C GLU A 296 7.40 15.65 16.05
N PRO A 297 7.58 15.71 14.71
CA PRO A 297 6.47 15.63 13.78
C PRO A 297 5.59 14.39 13.95
N MET A 298 6.20 13.22 14.18
CA MET A 298 5.46 11.97 14.41
C MET A 298 4.58 12.04 15.65
N ARG A 299 5.12 12.53 16.78
CA ARG A 299 4.33 12.74 18.01
C ARG A 299 3.22 13.79 17.80
N THR A 300 3.50 14.84 17.04
CA THR A 300 2.51 15.88 16.69
C THR A 300 1.33 15.27 15.92
N ILE A 301 1.60 14.42 14.93
CA ILE A 301 0.56 13.71 14.17
C ILE A 301 -0.28 12.85 15.11
N ARG A 302 0.37 11.98 15.89
CA ARG A 302 -0.32 11.09 16.82
C ARG A 302 -1.23 11.86 17.78
N GLN A 303 -0.73 12.96 18.37
CA GLN A 303 -1.52 13.78 19.28
C GLN A 303 -2.72 14.41 18.57
N ALA A 304 -2.52 14.99 17.39
CA ALA A 304 -3.61 15.60 16.61
C ALA A 304 -4.70 14.57 16.26
N LEU A 305 -4.32 13.34 15.90
CA LEU A 305 -5.28 12.25 15.66
C LEU A 305 -6.04 11.87 16.93
N ALA A 306 -5.37 11.78 18.07
CA ALA A 306 -6.01 11.50 19.36
C ALA A 306 -6.98 12.61 19.80
N ASP A 307 -6.63 13.88 19.52
CA ASP A 307 -7.44 15.05 19.87
C ASP A 307 -8.78 15.10 19.10
N THR A 308 -8.91 14.35 18.00
CA THR A 308 -10.20 14.17 17.30
C THR A 308 -11.23 13.38 18.11
N GLY A 309 -10.79 12.63 19.13
CA GLY A 309 -11.63 11.70 19.90
C GLY A 309 -11.78 10.31 19.27
N ALA A 310 -11.24 10.08 18.07
CA ALA A 310 -11.16 8.74 17.48
C ALA A 310 -10.16 7.85 18.22
N ALA A 311 -10.34 6.53 18.11
CA ALA A 311 -9.35 5.60 18.64
C ALA A 311 -8.04 5.70 17.83
N VAL A 312 -6.90 5.59 18.50
CA VAL A 312 -5.58 5.56 17.87
C VAL A 312 -4.90 4.25 18.26
N ARG A 313 -4.61 3.40 17.26
CA ARG A 313 -3.78 2.21 17.41
C ARG A 313 -2.39 2.51 16.88
N ASP A 314 -1.42 2.59 17.77
CA ASP A 314 -0.08 3.09 17.46
C ASP A 314 0.94 1.94 17.38
N PHE A 315 1.52 1.73 16.21
CA PHE A 315 2.66 0.84 15.98
C PHE A 315 3.85 1.59 15.36
N GLU A 316 3.73 2.91 15.14
CA GLU A 316 4.71 3.72 14.42
C GLU A 316 5.47 4.67 15.35
N VAL A 317 4.85 5.28 16.36
CA VAL A 317 5.50 6.33 17.17
C VAL A 317 5.86 5.79 18.54
N GLU A 318 4.88 5.38 19.32
CA GLU A 318 5.00 4.75 20.62
C GLU A 318 4.32 3.37 20.54
N PRO A 319 5.01 2.38 19.94
CA PRO A 319 4.36 1.17 19.45
C PRO A 319 3.77 0.31 20.58
N GLU A 320 2.52 -0.09 20.41
CA GLU A 320 1.83 -1.08 21.25
C GLU A 320 2.44 -2.48 21.12
N ALA A 321 3.06 -2.78 19.97
CA ALA A 321 3.80 -4.00 19.71
C ALA A 321 5.01 -3.70 18.81
N VAL A 322 6.13 -4.38 19.06
CA VAL A 322 7.37 -4.27 18.29
C VAL A 322 7.64 -5.61 17.61
N TYR A 323 8.15 -5.57 16.38
CA TYR A 323 8.44 -6.74 15.59
C TYR A 323 9.96 -6.85 15.37
N ALA A 324 10.47 -8.08 15.33
CA ALA A 324 11.87 -8.34 15.03
C ALA A 324 12.20 -8.06 13.57
N GLU A 325 13.48 -7.85 13.27
CA GLU A 325 13.97 -7.55 11.92
C GLU A 325 13.49 -8.59 10.88
N GLU A 326 13.49 -9.88 11.24
CA GLU A 326 13.10 -10.98 10.35
C GLU A 326 11.60 -11.00 10.04
N GLN A 327 10.80 -10.29 10.82
CA GLN A 327 9.36 -10.11 10.61
C GLN A 327 9.06 -8.98 9.62
N TYR A 328 10.07 -8.22 9.21
CA TYR A 328 9.98 -7.21 8.16
C TYR A 328 10.50 -7.75 6.83
N TYR A 329 9.69 -7.54 5.79
CA TYR A 329 10.09 -7.72 4.41
C TYR A 329 10.99 -6.57 3.94
N ASP A 330 10.59 -5.34 4.25
CA ASP A 330 11.40 -4.13 4.12
C ASP A 330 11.14 -3.19 5.30
N GLY A 331 11.66 -1.96 5.28
CA GLY A 331 11.53 -1.05 6.43
C GLY A 331 10.09 -0.67 6.80
N PHE A 332 9.12 -0.82 5.89
CA PHE A 332 7.70 -0.52 6.11
C PHE A 332 6.80 -1.75 6.11
N HIS A 333 7.10 -2.76 5.30
CA HIS A 333 6.21 -3.89 5.10
C HIS A 333 6.62 -5.06 5.99
N LEU A 334 5.66 -5.55 6.78
CA LEU A 334 5.82 -6.83 7.48
C LEU A 334 5.77 -7.98 6.48
N ASP A 335 6.63 -8.97 6.73
CA ASP A 335 6.68 -10.22 6.00
C ASP A 335 5.36 -10.99 6.14
N VAL A 336 4.80 -11.44 5.02
CA VAL A 336 3.47 -12.07 4.97
C VAL A 336 3.39 -13.40 5.73
N GLU A 337 4.53 -14.07 5.97
CA GLU A 337 4.56 -15.35 6.70
C GLU A 337 4.89 -15.14 8.18
N ARG A 338 5.75 -14.16 8.51
CA ARG A 338 6.34 -14.01 9.85
C ARG A 338 5.80 -12.83 10.65
N GLY A 339 5.53 -11.69 10.02
CA GLY A 339 5.16 -10.45 10.71
C GLY A 339 3.68 -10.11 10.60
N LEU A 340 3.15 -10.17 9.37
CA LEU A 340 1.78 -9.73 9.08
C LEU A 340 0.70 -10.52 9.85
N PRO A 341 0.83 -11.84 10.07
CA PRO A 341 -0.13 -12.58 10.90
C PRO A 341 -0.13 -12.12 12.37
N GLU A 342 1.01 -11.66 12.90
CA GLU A 342 1.10 -11.15 14.27
C GLU A 342 0.46 -9.77 14.37
N PHE A 343 0.75 -8.90 13.40
CA PHE A 343 0.13 -7.58 13.32
C PHE A 343 -1.37 -7.65 13.13
N THR A 344 -1.85 -8.59 12.32
CA THR A 344 -3.29 -8.85 12.15
C THR A 344 -3.94 -9.17 13.50
N ARG A 345 -3.33 -10.06 14.29
CA ARG A 345 -3.83 -10.40 15.64
C ARG A 345 -3.75 -9.21 16.60
N ALA A 346 -2.68 -8.43 16.58
CA ALA A 346 -2.51 -7.29 17.48
C ALA A 346 -3.50 -6.15 17.17
N LEU A 347 -3.79 -5.93 15.89
CA LEU A 347 -4.68 -4.87 15.42
C LEU A 347 -6.15 -5.26 15.55
N PHE A 348 -6.55 -6.44 15.05
CA PHE A 348 -7.95 -6.86 14.94
C PHE A 348 -8.41 -7.80 16.05
N GLY A 349 -7.49 -8.44 16.77
CA GLY A 349 -7.82 -9.37 17.84
C GLY A 349 -8.47 -8.67 19.03
N ALA A 350 -9.43 -9.37 19.66
CA ALA A 350 -10.01 -8.91 20.91
C ALA A 350 -8.91 -8.76 21.99
N LYS A 351 -8.85 -7.61 22.66
CA LYS A 351 -8.06 -7.49 23.89
C LYS A 351 -8.67 -8.44 24.91
N GLU A 352 -7.93 -9.46 25.36
CA GLU A 352 -8.35 -10.23 26.54
C GLU A 352 -8.58 -9.23 27.69
N ALA A 353 -9.79 -9.24 28.23
CA ALA A 353 -10.29 -8.28 29.21
C ALA A 353 -9.69 -8.48 30.61
#